data_AF-D5PB39-F1
#
_entry.id   AF-D5PB39-F1
#
_cell.length_a   1.000
_cell.length_b   1.000
_cell.length_c   1.000
_cell.angle_alpha   90.00
_cell.angle_beta   90.00
_cell.angle_gamma   90.00
#
_symmetry.space_group_name_H-M   'P 1'
#
loop_
_entity.id
_entity.type
_entity.pdbx_description
1 polymer ?
#
loop_
_entity_poly.entity_id
_entity_poly.type
_entity_poly.pdbx_seq_one_letter_code
_entity_poly.pdbx_strand_id
1 'polypeptide(L)' 'APAVFGVPVLVPAAGQYVALGAARQAAWALSGSPRPPRWTAPRADEYTADPAPEVLGRYARVRDLTEGA' A
#
# COMPACT_ATOMS: atom_id res chain seq x y z
N ALA A 1 12.80 2.57 0.13
CA ALA A 1 11.64 1.72 -0.22
C ALA A 1 11.51 1.48 -1.73
N PRO A 2 11.44 2.51 -2.62
CA PRO A 2 11.22 2.27 -4.05
C PRO A 2 12.31 1.41 -4.71
N ALA A 3 13.58 1.63 -4.33
CA ALA A 3 14.70 0.81 -4.81
C ALA A 3 14.57 -0.69 -4.46
N VAL A 4 13.90 -1.03 -3.34
CA VAL A 4 13.68 -2.42 -2.93
C VAL A 4 12.45 -3.02 -3.60
N PHE A 5 11.36 -2.25 -3.71
CA PHE A 5 10.11 -2.70 -4.31
C PHE A 5 10.12 -2.69 -5.85
N GLY A 6 11.05 -1.95 -6.47
CA GLY A 6 11.17 -1.85 -7.93
C GLY A 6 10.08 -1.02 -8.61
N VAL A 7 9.26 -0.29 -7.83
CA VAL A 7 8.15 0.55 -8.31
C VAL A 7 8.04 1.83 -7.48
N PRO A 8 7.40 2.90 -8.00
CA PRO A 8 7.08 4.08 -7.22
C PRO A 8 6.23 3.73 -5.99
N VAL A 9 6.47 4.43 -4.88
CA VAL A 9 5.76 4.23 -3.62
C VAL A 9 4.96 5.48 -3.28
N LEU A 10 3.64 5.33 -3.18
CA LEU A 10 2.73 6.39 -2.76
C LEU A 10 2.48 6.30 -1.26
N VAL A 11 2.76 7.38 -0.53
CA VAL A 11 2.49 7.50 0.90
C VAL A 11 1.35 8.49 1.08
N PRO A 12 0.12 8.04 1.36
CA PRO A 12 -1.00 8.94 1.58
C PRO A 12 -0.77 9.74 2.87
N ALA A 13 -1.27 10.97 2.91
CA ALA A 13 -1.24 11.82 4.12
C ALA A 13 -1.81 11.06 5.34
N ALA A 14 -1.38 11.38 6.56
CA ALA A 14 -1.96 10.72 7.74
C ALA A 14 -3.48 10.97 7.81
N GLY A 15 -4.25 9.93 8.17
CA GLY A 15 -5.70 10.01 8.23
C GLY A 15 -6.35 8.81 8.90
N GLN A 16 -7.62 8.94 9.29
CA GLN A 16 -8.41 7.89 9.95
C GLN A 16 -9.00 6.93 8.93
N TYR A 17 -8.16 6.25 8.15
CA TYR A 17 -8.57 5.43 7.01
C TYR A 17 -9.56 4.31 7.36
N VAL A 18 -9.46 3.76 8.57
CA VAL A 18 -10.43 2.79 9.09
C VAL A 18 -11.81 3.43 9.26
N ALA A 19 -11.89 4.58 9.95
CA ALA A 19 -13.16 5.27 10.20
C ALA A 19 -13.79 5.81 8.90
N LEU A 20 -12.98 6.36 8.00
CA LEU A 20 -13.42 6.81 6.67
C LEU A 20 -13.96 5.64 5.84
N GLY A 21 -13.30 4.48 5.92
CA GLY A 21 -13.74 3.25 5.25
C GLY A 21 -15.08 2.77 5.78
N ALA A 22 -15.23 2.73 7.11
CA ALA A 22 -16.48 2.35 7.76
C ALA A 22 -17.63 3.31 7.38
N ALA A 23 -17.39 4.62 7.43
CA ALA A 23 -18.38 5.62 7.05
C ALA A 23 -18.83 5.46 5.59
N ARG A 24 -17.90 5.21 4.67
CA ARG A 24 -18.23 4.96 3.26
C ARG A 24 -19.05 3.69 3.08
N GLN A 25 -18.69 2.61 3.77
CA GLN A 25 -19.45 1.35 3.69
C GLN A 25 -20.87 1.52 4.26
N ALA A 26 -21.02 2.22 5.38
CA ALA A 26 -22.33 2.53 5.95
C ALA A 26 -23.18 3.37 4.99
N ALA A 27 -22.61 4.42 4.39
CA ALA A 27 -23.29 5.24 3.39
C ALA A 27 -23.66 4.43 2.14
N TRP A 28 -22.80 3.49 1.72
CA TRP A 28 -23.11 2.61 0.61
C TRP A 28 -24.30 1.69 0.91
N ALA A 29 -24.26 0.97 2.03
CA ALA A 29 -25.33 0.08 2.45
C ALA A 29 -26.67 0.82 2.58
N LEU A 30 -26.65 2.02 3.17
CA LEU A 30 -27.83 2.88 3.30
C LEU A 30 -28.39 3.32 1.95
N SER A 31 -27.52 3.62 0.97
CA SER A 31 -27.96 4.13 -0.33
C SER A 31 -28.67 3.10 -1.21
N GLY A 32 -28.47 1.79 -0.96
CA GLY A 32 -28.96 0.71 -1.85
C GLY A 32 -28.37 0.74 -3.27
N SER A 33 -27.41 1.63 -3.54
CA SER A 33 -26.80 1.78 -4.86
C SER A 33 -26.03 0.51 -5.27
N PRO A 34 -26.11 0.08 -6.55
CA PRO A 34 -25.31 -1.04 -7.04
C PRO A 34 -23.80 -0.72 -7.05
N ARG A 35 -23.41 0.55 -6.92
CA ARG A 35 -22.02 1.01 -6.88
C ARG A 35 -21.74 1.79 -5.59
N PRO A 36 -20.52 1.67 -5.03
CA PRO A 36 -20.17 2.39 -3.82
C PRO A 36 -20.05 3.90 -4.06
N PRO A 37 -20.22 4.74 -3.02
CA PRO A 37 -19.97 6.18 -3.10
C PRO A 37 -18.56 6.47 -3.62
N ARG A 38 -18.42 7.55 -4.40
CA ARG A 38 -17.13 8.01 -4.91
C ARG A 38 -16.23 8.38 -3.72
N TRP A 39 -15.02 7.83 -3.69
CA TRP A 39 -14.00 8.18 -2.71
C TRP A 39 -12.97 9.09 -3.39
N THR A 40 -12.78 10.31 -2.88
CA THR A 40 -11.68 11.19 -3.30
C THR A 40 -10.36 10.70 -2.71
N ALA A 41 -9.46 10.22 -3.56
CA ALA A 41 -8.15 9.74 -3.09
C ALA A 41 -7.46 10.82 -2.23
N PRO A 42 -6.87 10.45 -1.07
CA PRO A 42 -6.12 11.40 -0.28
C PRO A 42 -4.89 11.88 -1.06
N ARG A 43 -4.43 13.09 -0.76
CA ARG A 43 -3.10 13.53 -1.24
C ARG A 43 -2.06 12.53 -0.76
N ALA A 44 -1.19 12.11 -1.68
CA ALA A 44 -0.08 11.22 -1.39
C ALA A 44 1.23 11.86 -1.85
N ASP A 45 2.29 11.63 -1.09
CA ASP A 45 3.66 11.89 -1.53
C ASP A 45 4.16 10.69 -2.33
N GLU A 46 4.80 10.94 -3.46
CA GLU A 46 5.37 9.89 -4.30
C GLU A 46 6.88 9.82 -4.10
N TYR A 47 7.38 8.61 -3.90
CA TYR A 47 8.81 8.32 -3.76
C TYR A 47 9.26 7.42 -4.90
N THR A 48 10.33 7.82 -5.58
CA THR A 48 10.95 7.07 -6.69
C THR A 48 12.43 6.84 -6.42
N ALA A 49 12.98 5.76 -6.96
CA ALA A 49 14.42 5.47 -6.98
C ALA A 49 14.71 4.37 -8.02
N ASP A 50 15.95 4.29 -8.49
CA ASP A 50 16.39 3.17 -9.33
C ASP A 50 16.30 1.84 -8.55
N PRO A 51 15.83 0.74 -9.18
CA PRO A 51 15.78 -0.56 -8.54
C PRO A 51 17.16 -1.09 -8.14
N ALA A 52 17.24 -1.68 -6.94
CA ALA A 52 18.42 -2.30 -6.35
C ALA A 52 18.17 -3.80 -6.08
N PRO A 53 18.08 -4.64 -7.12
CA PRO A 53 17.67 -6.05 -7.01
C PRO A 53 18.63 -6.88 -6.13
N GLU A 54 19.89 -6.48 -6.02
CA GLU A 54 20.90 -7.13 -5.19
C GLU A 54 20.56 -7.07 -3.68
N VAL A 55 19.80 -6.05 -3.24
CA VAL A 55 19.35 -5.95 -1.84
C VAL A 55 18.42 -7.10 -1.50
N LEU A 56 17.40 -7.33 -2.34
CA LEU A 56 16.46 -8.44 -2.15
C LEU A 56 17.17 -9.79 -2.33
N GLY A 57 18.08 -9.91 -3.29
CA GLY A 57 18.85 -11.14 -3.52
C GLY A 57 19.75 -11.52 -2.34
N ARG A 58 20.40 -10.55 -1.69
CA ARG A 58 21.19 -10.81 -0.46
C ARG A 58 20.30 -11.17 0.72
N TYR A 59 19.17 -10.48 0.89
CA TYR A 59 18.19 -10.81 1.92
C TYR A 59 17.69 -12.25 1.77
N ALA A 60 17.27 -12.64 0.57
CA ALA A 60 16.77 -13.99 0.28
C ALA A 60 17.82 -15.06 0.62
N ARG A 61 19.08 -14.85 0.21
CA ARG A 61 20.18 -15.78 0.54
C ARG A 61 20.32 -16.00 2.05
N VAL A 62 20.26 -14.94 2.85
CA VAL A 62 20.40 -15.06 4.31
C VAL A 62 19.16 -15.71 4.92
N ARG A 63 17.96 -15.32 4.49
CA ARG A 63 16.69 -15.96 4.90
C ARG A 63 16.77 -17.47 4.70
N ASP A 64 17.14 -17.91 3.50
CA ASP A 64 17.19 -19.32 3.14
C ASP A 64 18.23 -20.12 3.96
N LEU A 65 19.31 -19.46 4.43
CA LEU A 65 20.28 -20.08 5.35
C LEU A 65 19.75 -20.23 6.79
N THR A 66 18.77 -19.40 7.18
CA THR A 66 18.24 -19.34 8.55
C THR A 66 16.90 -20.05 8.74
N GLU A 67 16.13 -20.25 7.66
CA GLU A 67 14.84 -20.95 7.70
C GLU A 67 14.98 -22.48 7.77
N GLY A 68 16.22 -23.00 7.76
CA GLY A 68 16.54 -24.41 7.97
C GLY A 68 16.41 -25.25 6.71
N ALA A 69 17.42 -26.10 6.47
CA ALA A 69 17.24 -27.34 5.74
C ALA A 69 16.61 -28.40 6.65
#